data_AF-A0A158EKL5-F1
#
_entry.id   AF-A0A158EKL5-F1
#
_cell.length_a   1.000
_cell.length_b   1.000
_cell.length_c   1.000
_cell.angle_alpha   90.00
_cell.angle_beta   90.00
_cell.angle_gamma   90.00
#
_symmetry.space_group_name_H-M   'P 1'
#
loop_
_entity.id
_entity.type
_entity.pdbx_description
1 polymer ?
#
loop_
_entity_poly.entity_id
_entity_poly.type
_entity_poly.pdbx_seq_one_letter_code
_entity_poly.pdbx_strand_id
1 'polypeptide(L)'
;MCFARFSDQIGHSGPITVELALRWACSSSRSTAATRAGRLKILSPFAKYRLQFDPATEIASSGLCGPGYRRLTPHIYSEEVSANLRTP
;
A
#
# COMPACT_ATOMS: atom_id res chain seq x y z
N MET A 1 2.66 -13.03 -10.51
CA MET A 1 3.64 -13.05 -9.40
C MET A 1 3.01 -12.44 -8.17
N CYS A 2 2.94 -13.18 -7.06
CA CYS A 2 2.34 -12.72 -5.80
C CYS A 2 3.25 -11.70 -5.08
N PHE A 3 2.65 -10.80 -4.29
CA PHE A 3 3.39 -9.76 -3.54
C PHE A 3 4.39 -10.36 -2.55
N ALA A 4 3.96 -11.34 -1.75
CA ALA A 4 4.82 -11.98 -0.74
C ALA A 4 6.10 -12.62 -1.33
N ARG A 5 5.98 -13.28 -2.49
CA ARG A 5 7.15 -13.85 -3.19
C ARG A 5 8.05 -12.76 -3.75
N PHE A 6 7.48 -11.65 -4.18
CA PHE A 6 8.27 -10.51 -4.66
C PHE A 6 9.03 -9.84 -3.51
N SER A 7 8.39 -9.58 -2.37
CA SER A 7 9.05 -9.01 -1.19
C SER A 7 10.16 -9.92 -0.67
N ASP A 8 9.93 -11.24 -0.64
CA ASP A 8 10.92 -12.23 -0.24
C ASP A 8 12.13 -12.26 -1.19
N GLN A 9 11.89 -12.23 -2.52
CA GLN A 9 12.96 -12.23 -3.52
C GLN A 9 13.86 -11.00 -3.47
N ILE A 10 13.34 -9.84 -3.07
CA ILE A 10 14.14 -8.63 -2.91
C ILE A 10 14.71 -8.49 -1.49
N GLY A 11 14.50 -9.48 -0.61
CA GLY A 11 14.93 -9.45 0.79
C GLY A 11 14.24 -8.39 1.64
N HIS A 12 13.05 -7.92 1.23
CA HIS A 12 12.34 -6.88 1.97
C HIS A 12 11.69 -7.46 3.22
N SER A 13 12.20 -7.03 4.37
CA SER A 13 11.61 -7.29 5.69
C SER A 13 11.27 -5.95 6.32
N GLY A 14 9.98 -5.71 6.56
CA GLY A 14 9.50 -4.45 7.13
C GLY A 14 8.10 -4.08 6.66
N PRO A 15 7.65 -2.86 6.99
CA PRO A 15 6.34 -2.36 6.60
C PRO A 15 6.14 -2.37 5.09
N ILE A 16 4.88 -2.49 4.67
CA ILE A 16 4.51 -2.34 3.27
C ILE A 16 4.55 -0.86 2.93
N THR A 17 5.41 -0.46 2.00
CA THR A 17 5.47 0.92 1.51
C THR A 17 4.80 1.06 0.15
N VAL A 18 4.39 2.29 -0.20
CA VAL A 18 3.82 2.58 -1.52
C VAL A 18 4.82 2.26 -2.63
N GLU A 19 6.11 2.55 -2.42
CA GLU A 19 7.15 2.26 -3.40
C GLU A 19 7.32 0.76 -3.63
N LEU A 20 7.30 -0.04 -2.56
CA LEU A 20 7.37 -1.51 -2.66
C LEU A 20 6.17 -2.07 -3.45
N ALA A 21 4.98 -1.59 -3.11
CA ALA A 21 3.74 -1.97 -3.79
C ALA A 21 3.76 -1.61 -5.29
N LEU A 22 4.28 -0.42 -5.63
CA LEU A 22 4.43 0.03 -7.02
C LEU A 22 5.47 -0.78 -7.78
N ARG A 23 6.62 -1.06 -7.17
CA ARG A 23 7.68 -1.86 -7.78
C ARG A 23 7.18 -3.29 -8.06
N TRP A 24 6.39 -3.87 -7.16
CA TRP A 24 5.69 -5.13 -7.39
C TRP A 24 4.62 -5.03 -8.49
N ALA A 25 3.80 -3.96 -8.49
CA ALA A 25 2.76 -3.77 -9.51
C ALA A 25 3.39 -3.70 -10.91
N CYS A 26 4.53 -3.02 -11.04
CA CYS A 26 5.33 -2.87 -12.26
C CYS A 26 6.29 -4.04 -12.57
N SER A 27 6.45 -5.03 -11.70
CA SER A 27 7.45 -6.10 -11.88
C SER A 27 7.15 -7.06 -13.05
N SER A 28 5.99 -6.94 -13.68
CA SER A 28 5.55 -7.82 -14.75
C SER A 28 5.84 -7.17 -16.10
N SER A 29 6.56 -7.87 -16.97
CA SER A 29 7.07 -7.38 -18.26
C SER A 29 6.02 -6.84 -19.24
N ARG A 30 4.73 -7.18 -19.06
CA ARG A 30 3.60 -6.66 -19.86
C ARG A 30 2.49 -5.98 -19.02
N SER A 31 2.81 -5.41 -17.86
CA SER A 31 1.76 -4.80 -17.03
C SER A 31 1.26 -3.48 -17.64
N THR A 32 0.02 -3.48 -18.14
CA THR A 32 -0.68 -2.24 -18.53
C THR A 32 -1.03 -1.41 -17.29
N ALA A 33 -1.37 -0.13 -17.46
CA ALA A 33 -1.84 0.71 -16.35
C ALA A 33 -3.03 0.08 -15.60
N ALA A 34 -3.96 -0.55 -16.33
CA ALA A 34 -5.09 -1.27 -15.75
C ALA A 34 -4.65 -2.50 -14.91
N THR A 35 -3.69 -3.29 -15.42
CA THR A 35 -3.14 -4.44 -14.68
C THR A 35 -2.43 -4.00 -13.40
N ARG A 36 -1.66 -2.91 -13.45
CA ARG A 36 -0.98 -2.35 -12.26
C ARG A 36 -2.00 -1.86 -11.23
N ALA A 37 -3.01 -1.10 -11.66
CA ALA A 37 -4.07 -0.61 -10.78
C ALA A 37 -4.87 -1.77 -10.14
N GLY A 38 -5.18 -2.82 -10.89
CA GLY A 38 -5.84 -4.03 -10.37
C GLY A 38 -5.00 -4.74 -9.30
N ARG A 39 -3.69 -4.85 -9.51
CA ARG A 39 -2.76 -5.40 -8.50
C ARG A 39 -2.74 -4.57 -7.22
N LEU A 40 -2.68 -3.24 -7.34
CA LEU A 40 -2.75 -2.35 -6.17
C LEU A 40 -4.09 -2.45 -5.44
N LYS A 41 -5.22 -2.58 -6.15
CA LYS A 41 -6.54 -2.79 -5.52
C LYS A 41 -6.58 -4.04 -4.65
N ILE A 42 -5.94 -5.12 -5.09
CA ILE A 42 -5.85 -6.37 -4.31
C ILE A 42 -4.97 -6.18 -3.07
N LEU A 43 -3.93 -5.36 -3.16
CA LEU A 43 -3.02 -5.08 -2.05
C LEU A 43 -3.58 -4.09 -1.03
N SER A 44 -4.44 -3.14 -1.44
CA SER A 44 -5.04 -2.14 -0.55
C SER A 44 -5.71 -2.72 0.73
N PRO A 45 -6.59 -3.75 0.67
CA PRO A 45 -7.17 -4.33 1.88
C PRO A 45 -6.13 -5.03 2.76
N PHE A 46 -5.12 -5.66 2.17
CA PHE A 46 -4.03 -6.28 2.93
C PHE A 46 -3.17 -5.25 3.66
N ALA A 47 -2.86 -4.12 2.99
CA ALA A 47 -2.14 -3.01 3.61
C ALA A 47 -2.94 -2.40 4.78
N LYS A 48 -4.27 -2.26 4.64
CA LYS A 48 -5.16 -1.82 5.75
C LYS A 48 -5.16 -2.78 6.93
N TYR A 49 -5.17 -4.09 6.66
CA TYR A 49 -5.05 -5.08 7.72
C TYR A 49 -3.69 -4.95 8.43
N ARG A 50 -2.60 -4.75 7.68
CA ARG A 50 -1.26 -4.58 8.25
C ARG A 50 -1.07 -3.31 9.05
N LEU A 51 -1.72 -2.21 8.66
CA LEU A 51 -1.67 -0.94 9.38
C LEU A 51 -2.08 -1.06 10.86
N GLN A 52 -2.96 -2.01 11.21
CA GLN A 52 -3.38 -2.27 12.60
C GLN A 52 -2.27 -2.88 13.46
N PHE A 53 -1.27 -3.52 12.84
CA PHE A 53 -0.15 -4.16 13.52
C PHE A 53 1.17 -3.39 13.36
N ASP A 54 1.31 -2.69 12.23
CA ASP A 54 2.50 -1.93 11.87
C ASP A 54 2.07 -0.56 11.34
N PRO A 55 2.09 0.49 12.18
CA PRO A 55 1.66 1.83 11.82
C PRO A 55 2.58 2.50 10.78
N ALA A 56 3.76 1.93 10.50
CA ALA A 56 4.63 2.40 9.42
C ALA A 56 4.19 1.87 8.04
N THR A 57 3.13 1.06 7.96
CA THR A 57 2.56 0.58 6.70
C THR A 57 1.86 1.70 5.93
N GLU A 58 2.19 1.85 4.66
CA GLU A 58 1.54 2.80 3.76
C GLU A 58 0.54 2.11 2.81
N ILE A 59 -0.60 2.74 2.57
CA ILE A 59 -1.64 2.19 1.69
C ILE A 59 -1.38 2.62 0.25
N ALA A 60 -1.01 1.67 -0.60
CA ALA A 60 -0.96 1.90 -2.04
C ALA A 60 -2.39 1.99 -2.62
N SER A 61 -2.77 3.19 -3.08
CA SER A 61 -4.03 3.43 -3.77
C SER A 61 -3.95 3.10 -5.26
N SER A 62 -5.02 2.56 -5.83
CA SER A 62 -5.06 2.17 -7.26
C SER A 62 -4.98 3.35 -8.24
N GLY A 63 -5.17 4.59 -7.77
CA GLY A 63 -4.99 5.82 -8.56
C GLY A 63 -3.52 6.20 -8.84
N LEU A 64 -2.56 5.48 -8.25
CA LEU A 64 -1.12 5.76 -8.35
C LEU A 64 -0.48 5.36 -9.70
N CYS A 65 -1.23 4.70 -10.60
CA CYS A 65 -0.73 4.14 -11.87
C CYS A 65 -0.88 5.08 -13.10
N GLY A 66 -0.93 6.41 -12.90
CA GLY A 66 -1.07 7.44 -13.94
C GLY A 66 0.20 8.27 -14.21
N PRO A 67 0.27 9.08 -15.30
CA PRO A 67 1.51 9.71 -15.78
C PRO A 67 2.09 10.80 -14.87
N GLY A 68 1.34 11.28 -13.88
CA GLY A 68 1.79 12.26 -12.91
C GLY A 68 2.04 11.59 -11.58
N TYR A 69 3.25 11.08 -11.36
CA TYR A 69 3.75 10.69 -10.04
C TYR A 69 3.91 11.96 -9.18
N ARG A 70 2.80 12.56 -8.75
CA ARG A 70 2.81 13.67 -7.80
C ARG A 70 2.71 13.04 -6.42
N ARG A 71 3.76 13.26 -5.62
CA ARG A 71 3.85 12.94 -4.20
C ARG A 71 2.50 13.17 -3.53
N LEU A 72 1.80 12.08 -3.21
CA LEU A 72 0.77 12.13 -2.20
C LEU A 72 1.54 11.99 -0.89
N THR A 73 1.66 13.12 -0.19
CA THR A 73 1.94 13.15 1.24
C THR A 73 1.16 12.00 1.88
N PRO A 74 1.78 11.14 2.70
CA PRO A 74 1.08 10.04 3.33
C PRO A 74 -0.14 10.64 4.01
N HIS A 75 -1.34 10.26 3.57
CA HIS A 75 -2.51 10.46 4.42
C HIS A 75 -2.30 9.49 5.56
N ILE A 76 -1.49 9.93 6.54
CA ILE A 76 -1.63 9.52 7.92
C ILE A 76 -3.13 9.68 8.12
N TYR A 77 -3.84 8.56 8.24
CA TYR A 77 -5.06 8.55 9.03
C TYR A 77 -4.56 8.96 10.40
N SER A 78 -4.46 10.28 10.61
CA SER A 78 -4.30 10.85 11.92
C SER A 78 -5.46 10.27 12.68
N GLU A 79 -5.18 9.68 13.83
CA GLU A 79 -6.22 9.34 14.78
C GLU A 79 -6.87 10.65 15.24
N GLU A 80 -7.75 11.23 14.42
CA GLU A 80 -8.57 12.38 14.78
C GLU A 80 -9.97 11.98 15.23
N VAL A 81 -10.15 10.74 15.69
CA VAL A 81 -11.30 10.41 16.53
C VAL A 81 -10.87 9.53 17.70
N SER A 82 -9.98 10.06 18.53
CA SER A 82 -9.86 9.65 19.93
C SER A 82 -10.42 10.77 20.82
N ALA A 83 -11.74 10.95 20.80
CA ALA A 83 -12.43 11.76 21.79
C ALA A 83 -13.90 11.31 22.03
N ASN A 84 -14.14 10.86 23.27
CA ASN A 84 -15.43 10.59 23.94
C ASN A 84 -16.17 9.31 23.51
N LEU A 85 -16.58 8.39 24.40
CA LEU A 85 -16.96 8.54 25.80
C LEU A 85 -16.43 7.41 26.69
N ARG A 86 -15.85 7.85 27.80
CA ARG A 86 -15.69 7.17 29.08
C ARG A 86 -17.04 6.60 29.55
N THR A 87 -17.03 5.34 30.00
CA THR A 87 -18.07 4.71 30.85
C THR A 87 -18.40 5.60 32.05
N PRO A 88 -19.65 5.54 32.52
CA PRO A 88 -19.93 4.64 33.64
C PRO A 88 -21.00 3.59 33.33
#